data_AF-A0A934VUG3-F1
#
_entry.id   AF-A0A934VUG3-F1
#
_cell.length_a   1.000
_cell.length_b   1.000
_cell.length_c   1.000
_cell.angle_alpha   90.00
_cell.angle_beta   90.00
_cell.angle_gamma   90.00
#
_symmetry.space_group_name_H-M   'P 1'
#
loop_
_entity.id
_entity.type
_entity.pdbx_description
1 polymer ?
#
loop_
_entity_poly.entity_id
_entity_poly.type
_entity_poly.pdbx_seq_one_letter_code
_entity_poly.pdbx_strand_id
1 'polypeptide(L)'
;GLNRLYFLYEAYDDYWDFKRPGLTNDIFEVVVDGDLSGGPFIKTENENLNLLPKSDLHFKGHGTHAQNYHVFTPAHKKDWAMIWGNAPWIKDFPHANAAYDYSFKHGESGTLRLEFYITVYDHADPRGPALSTQSQFEENDLIGLSWCILEYDNEEDRFHSFMNLAHDTEMIRNASRLCAFRLAPLEARFRAPLEANWSFSNLQNDKRLIAFQDQSYGDVRSWHWDFGDGSTSTEQHPIHRYASPGEWVVTLSIKGPEGRDRHSKVWDVVTP
;
A
#
# COMPACT_ATOMS: atom_id res chain seq x y z
N GLY A 1 -1.58 9.34 -5.11
CA GLY A 1 -1.15 8.08 -5.75
C GLY A 1 -2.13 6.98 -5.42
N LEU A 2 -1.92 5.76 -5.91
CA LEU A 2 -2.66 4.61 -5.40
C LEU A 2 -2.23 4.35 -3.96
N ASN A 3 -3.16 3.90 -3.13
CA ASN A 3 -2.95 3.63 -1.71
C ASN A 3 -2.13 2.35 -1.51
N ARG A 4 -0.81 2.46 -1.73
CA ARG A 4 0.17 1.38 -1.83
C ARG A 4 1.50 1.85 -1.26
N LEU A 5 2.30 0.90 -0.77
CA LEU A 5 3.70 1.14 -0.45
C LEU A 5 4.57 0.70 -1.62
N TYR A 6 5.53 1.54 -1.99
CA TYR A 6 6.47 1.31 -3.08
C TYR A 6 7.88 1.15 -2.51
N PHE A 7 8.61 0.17 -3.00
CA PHE A 7 9.93 -0.19 -2.52
C PHE A 7 10.90 -0.22 -3.69
N LEU A 8 12.08 0.35 -3.45
CA LEU A 8 13.26 0.19 -4.28
C LEU A 8 14.32 -0.49 -3.41
N TYR A 9 14.78 -1.65 -3.85
CA TYR A 9 15.85 -2.41 -3.23
C TYR A 9 17.00 -2.54 -4.24
N GLU A 10 18.16 -2.00 -3.89
CA GLU A 10 19.39 -2.16 -4.67
C GLU A 10 20.44 -2.81 -3.77
N ALA A 11 20.94 -3.98 -4.16
CA ALA A 11 21.96 -4.70 -3.42
C ALA A 11 23.04 -5.24 -4.35
N TYR A 12 24.28 -5.19 -3.88
CA TYR A 12 25.37 -5.95 -4.45
C TYR A 12 25.59 -7.17 -3.55
N ASP A 13 25.78 -8.32 -4.18
CA ASP A 13 26.20 -9.54 -3.54
C ASP A 13 27.41 -10.12 -4.26
N ASP A 14 28.31 -10.79 -3.54
CA ASP A 14 29.41 -11.54 -4.13
C ASP A 14 28.99 -12.96 -4.55
N TYR A 15 27.84 -13.45 -4.09
CA TYR A 15 27.24 -14.71 -4.53
C TYR A 15 25.70 -14.70 -4.42
N TRP A 16 24.99 -14.84 -5.54
CA TRP A 16 23.53 -14.94 -5.53
C TRP A 16 23.02 -16.40 -5.54
N ASP A 17 22.27 -16.84 -4.52
CA ASP A 17 21.61 -18.15 -4.50
C ASP A 17 20.15 -18.09 -4.95
N PHE A 18 19.85 -18.82 -6.03
CA PHE A 18 18.49 -19.06 -6.50
C PHE A 18 18.38 -20.39 -7.25
N LYS A 19 19.22 -21.37 -6.87
CA LYS A 19 19.27 -22.69 -7.50
C LYS A 19 18.06 -23.54 -7.16
N ARG A 20 17.59 -23.46 -5.91
CA ARG A 20 16.56 -24.34 -5.37
C ARG A 20 15.18 -23.66 -5.46
N PRO A 21 14.11 -24.43 -5.75
CA PRO A 21 12.75 -23.90 -5.84
C PRO A 21 12.11 -23.60 -4.47
N GLY A 22 12.77 -24.01 -3.37
CA GLY A 22 12.27 -23.85 -1.99
C GLY A 22 12.65 -22.53 -1.34
N LEU A 23 12.81 -22.57 -0.02
CA LEU A 23 13.08 -21.39 0.84
C LEU A 23 14.53 -20.90 0.83
N THR A 24 15.46 -21.70 0.29
CA THR A 24 16.89 -21.35 0.20
C THR A 24 17.12 -20.46 -1.02
N ASN A 25 17.22 -19.16 -0.78
CA ASN A 25 17.48 -18.08 -1.73
C ASN A 25 17.90 -16.85 -0.91
N ASP A 26 18.66 -15.92 -1.46
CA ASP A 26 18.75 -14.59 -0.84
C ASP A 26 17.36 -13.95 -0.75
N ILE A 27 17.06 -13.36 0.40
CA ILE A 27 15.73 -12.86 0.72
C ILE A 27 15.82 -11.44 1.22
N PHE A 28 14.94 -10.61 0.68
CA PHE A 28 14.53 -9.36 1.29
C PHE A 28 13.15 -9.57 1.93
N GLU A 29 13.10 -9.70 3.24
CA GLU A 29 11.82 -9.85 3.95
C GLU A 29 11.33 -8.48 4.40
N VAL A 30 10.10 -8.13 4.03
CA VAL A 30 9.46 -6.87 4.45
C VAL A 30 8.17 -7.18 5.19
N VAL A 31 7.99 -6.49 6.31
CA VAL A 31 6.90 -6.70 7.23
C VAL A 31 6.20 -5.38 7.49
N VAL A 32 4.89 -5.34 7.28
CA VAL A 32 4.07 -4.13 7.37
C VAL A 32 2.81 -4.37 8.18
N ASP A 33 2.45 -3.37 8.97
CA ASP A 33 1.21 -3.26 9.73
C ASP A 33 0.65 -1.85 9.53
N GLY A 34 -0.45 -1.75 8.79
CA GLY A 34 -0.97 -0.47 8.33
C GLY A 34 -1.61 0.38 9.43
N ASP A 35 -2.20 -0.27 10.42
CA ASP A 35 -2.94 0.38 11.51
C ASP A 35 -2.31 0.14 12.90
N LEU A 36 -1.13 -0.49 12.95
CA LEU A 36 -0.40 -0.85 14.17
C LEU A 36 -1.22 -1.79 15.09
N SER A 37 -2.11 -2.59 14.51
CA SER A 37 -2.95 -3.55 15.24
C SER A 37 -2.13 -4.70 15.86
N GLY A 38 -0.95 -4.99 15.33
CA GLY A 38 -0.02 -5.99 15.83
C GLY A 38 -0.42 -7.43 15.52
N GLY A 39 0.19 -8.36 16.26
CA GLY A 39 -0.16 -9.77 16.22
C GLY A 39 0.81 -10.67 15.44
N PRO A 40 0.63 -12.01 15.56
CA PRO A 40 1.60 -12.98 15.09
C PRO A 40 1.50 -13.22 13.58
N PHE A 41 2.64 -13.38 12.94
CA PHE A 41 2.75 -13.89 11.55
C PHE A 41 2.80 -15.41 11.50
N ILE A 42 3.16 -16.06 12.61
CA ILE A 42 3.40 -17.49 12.67
C ILE A 42 2.31 -18.18 13.49
N LYS A 43 1.52 -19.05 12.85
CA LYS A 43 0.40 -19.77 13.48
C LYS A 43 0.77 -20.58 14.73
N THR A 44 2.01 -21.07 14.81
CA THR A 44 2.53 -21.83 15.97
C THR A 44 2.92 -20.94 17.15
N GLU A 45 2.76 -19.64 17.02
CA GLU A 45 3.07 -18.63 18.03
C GLU A 45 1.84 -17.80 18.36
N ASN A 46 0.69 -18.16 17.80
CA ASN A 46 -0.56 -17.54 18.17
C ASN A 46 -0.95 -17.94 19.60
N GLU A 47 -1.38 -16.97 20.40
CA GLU A 47 -1.70 -17.18 21.82
C GLU A 47 -2.92 -18.09 22.05
N ASN A 48 -3.76 -18.31 21.04
CA ASN A 48 -4.96 -19.14 21.10
C ASN A 48 -4.71 -20.63 20.78
N LEU A 49 -3.47 -21.11 20.83
CA LEU A 49 -3.12 -22.52 20.59
C LEU A 49 -3.77 -23.51 21.56
N ASN A 50 -4.20 -23.05 22.73
CA ASN A 50 -4.98 -23.82 23.70
C ASN A 50 -6.48 -23.84 23.40
N LEU A 51 -6.98 -22.94 22.54
CA LEU A 51 -8.39 -22.80 22.19
C LEU A 51 -8.71 -23.40 20.82
N LEU A 52 -7.78 -23.35 19.87
CA LEU A 52 -7.97 -23.81 18.50
C LEU A 52 -6.82 -24.71 18.03
N PRO A 53 -7.10 -25.71 17.17
CA PRO A 53 -6.04 -26.47 16.54
C PRO A 53 -5.23 -25.59 15.58
N LYS A 54 -3.95 -25.96 15.37
CA LYS A 54 -3.03 -25.21 14.48
C LYS A 54 -3.56 -25.01 13.06
N SER A 55 -4.36 -25.96 12.54
CA SER A 55 -5.01 -25.86 11.24
C SER A 55 -6.01 -24.71 11.17
N ASP A 56 -6.75 -24.47 12.25
CA ASP A 56 -7.76 -23.42 12.30
C ASP A 56 -7.11 -22.06 12.47
N LEU A 57 -6.04 -21.99 13.28
CA LEU A 57 -5.24 -20.79 13.44
C LEU A 57 -4.58 -20.35 12.14
N HIS A 58 -4.27 -21.30 11.24
CA HIS A 58 -3.81 -20.96 9.91
C HIS A 58 -4.80 -20.07 9.17
N PHE A 59 -6.11 -20.28 9.31
CA PHE A 59 -7.10 -19.48 8.57
C PHE A 59 -7.71 -18.33 9.40
N LYS A 60 -7.55 -18.33 10.73
CA LYS A 60 -8.26 -17.40 11.63
C LYS A 60 -7.37 -16.47 12.46
N GLY A 61 -6.04 -16.63 12.48
CA GLY A 61 -5.26 -15.99 13.54
C GLY A 61 -3.82 -15.59 13.24
N HIS A 62 -3.29 -15.72 12.02
CA HIS A 62 -1.92 -15.28 11.77
C HIS A 62 -1.77 -14.55 10.43
N GLY A 63 -1.04 -13.43 10.46
CA GLY A 63 -0.76 -12.60 9.29
C GLY A 63 -2.02 -12.04 8.60
N THR A 64 -3.09 -11.81 9.36
CA THR A 64 -4.35 -11.25 8.87
C THR A 64 -4.39 -9.73 8.98
N HIS A 65 -3.92 -9.17 10.11
CA HIS A 65 -3.94 -7.72 10.36
C HIS A 65 -2.62 -7.02 10.01
N ALA A 66 -1.59 -7.81 9.73
CA ALA A 66 -0.30 -7.35 9.26
C ALA A 66 0.22 -8.34 8.21
N GLN A 67 1.08 -7.88 7.30
CA GLN A 67 1.59 -8.68 6.20
C GLN A 67 3.10 -8.84 6.31
N ASN A 68 3.57 -10.07 6.13
CA ASN A 68 4.99 -10.40 6.04
C ASN A 68 5.25 -11.04 4.67
N TYR A 69 6.00 -10.31 3.84
CA TYR A 69 6.43 -10.69 2.51
C TYR A 69 7.87 -11.15 2.55
N HIS A 70 8.08 -12.43 2.28
CA HIS A 70 9.39 -13.03 2.13
C HIS A 70 9.77 -12.96 0.65
N VAL A 71 10.43 -11.88 0.22
CA VAL A 71 10.72 -11.58 -1.19
C VAL A 71 12.03 -12.22 -1.62
N PHE A 72 11.99 -13.02 -2.68
CA PHE A 72 13.18 -13.69 -3.21
C PHE A 72 13.98 -12.75 -4.12
N THR A 73 15.29 -12.71 -3.97
CA THR A 73 16.17 -11.79 -4.70
C THR A 73 17.29 -12.57 -5.42
N PRO A 74 17.18 -12.84 -6.74
CA PRO A 74 16.01 -12.75 -7.59
C PRO A 74 15.10 -13.98 -7.48
N ALA A 75 13.82 -13.81 -7.85
CA ALA A 75 12.89 -14.92 -7.98
C ALA A 75 13.02 -15.64 -9.34
N HIS A 76 13.88 -16.66 -9.40
CA HIS A 76 14.07 -17.44 -10.62
C HIS A 76 13.08 -18.64 -10.70
N LYS A 77 12.14 -18.57 -11.65
CA LYS A 77 11.13 -19.64 -11.94
C LYS A 77 10.28 -20.06 -10.73
N LYS A 78 10.02 -19.12 -9.83
CA LYS A 78 9.11 -19.25 -8.70
C LYS A 78 8.39 -17.92 -8.48
N ASP A 79 7.40 -17.92 -7.60
CA ASP A 79 6.73 -16.68 -7.22
C ASP A 79 7.73 -15.70 -6.62
N TRP A 80 7.50 -14.40 -6.83
CA TRP A 80 8.40 -13.36 -6.37
C TRP A 80 8.51 -13.26 -4.84
N ALA A 81 7.44 -13.66 -4.13
CA ALA A 81 7.42 -13.72 -2.69
C ALA A 81 6.64 -14.93 -2.15
N MET A 82 6.98 -15.34 -0.93
CA MET A 82 6.13 -16.15 -0.05
C MET A 82 5.47 -15.24 0.99
N ILE A 83 4.22 -15.54 1.35
CA ILE A 83 3.49 -14.84 2.41
C ILE A 83 3.44 -15.75 3.64
N TRP A 84 3.93 -15.27 4.79
CA TRP A 84 3.83 -16.02 6.06
C TRP A 84 2.40 -16.11 6.59
N GLY A 85 1.56 -15.14 6.25
CA GLY A 85 0.14 -15.08 6.61
C GLY A 85 -0.77 -16.04 5.85
N ASN A 86 -2.06 -15.94 6.11
CA ASN A 86 -3.08 -16.84 5.59
C ASN A 86 -3.64 -16.46 4.21
N ALA A 87 -3.36 -15.24 3.75
CA ALA A 87 -3.88 -14.68 2.50
C ALA A 87 -2.76 -14.58 1.45
N PRO A 88 -2.36 -15.68 0.77
CA PRO A 88 -1.26 -15.64 -0.19
C PRO A 88 -1.56 -14.77 -1.42
N TRP A 89 -2.83 -14.55 -1.75
CA TRP A 89 -3.26 -13.75 -2.92
C TRP A 89 -2.82 -12.28 -2.87
N ILE A 90 -2.43 -11.76 -1.70
CA ILE A 90 -1.98 -10.36 -1.55
C ILE A 90 -0.72 -10.05 -2.36
N LYS A 91 0.07 -11.08 -2.71
CA LYS A 91 1.27 -10.92 -3.54
C LYS A 91 0.98 -10.85 -5.05
N ASP A 92 -0.25 -11.16 -5.45
CA ASP A 92 -0.62 -11.24 -6.86
C ASP A 92 -1.13 -9.89 -7.37
N PHE A 93 -1.03 -9.66 -8.69
CA PHE A 93 -1.63 -8.48 -9.32
C PHE A 93 -3.17 -8.53 -9.15
N PRO A 94 -3.84 -7.41 -8.81
CA PRO A 94 -3.35 -6.03 -8.74
C PRO A 94 -2.87 -5.57 -7.35
N HIS A 95 -2.77 -6.48 -6.38
CA HIS A 95 -2.49 -6.15 -4.98
C HIS A 95 -1.01 -5.89 -4.74
N ALA A 96 -0.15 -6.66 -5.41
CA ALA A 96 1.28 -6.42 -5.45
C ALA A 96 1.83 -6.75 -6.84
N ASN A 97 3.03 -6.25 -7.11
CA ASN A 97 3.81 -6.65 -8.28
C ASN A 97 5.28 -6.33 -8.05
N ALA A 98 6.17 -7.10 -8.67
CA ALA A 98 7.61 -6.93 -8.58
C ALA A 98 8.26 -6.96 -9.96
N ALA A 99 9.34 -6.21 -10.12
CA ALA A 99 10.20 -6.20 -11.29
C ALA A 99 11.67 -6.25 -10.85
N TYR A 100 12.46 -7.04 -11.56
CA TYR A 100 13.88 -7.25 -11.27
C TYR A 100 14.73 -6.78 -12.45
N ASP A 101 15.86 -6.14 -12.17
CA ASP A 101 16.93 -5.82 -13.12
C ASP A 101 18.26 -6.37 -12.57
N TYR A 102 18.80 -7.37 -13.28
CA TYR A 102 20.05 -8.04 -12.94
C TYR A 102 20.62 -8.78 -14.16
N SER A 103 21.93 -9.06 -14.15
CA SER A 103 22.64 -9.69 -15.29
C SER A 103 23.50 -10.91 -14.91
N PHE A 104 23.55 -11.26 -13.63
CA PHE A 104 24.31 -12.40 -13.11
C PHE A 104 23.52 -13.72 -13.19
N LYS A 105 24.25 -14.84 -13.06
CA LYS A 105 23.69 -16.18 -12.86
C LYS A 105 23.85 -16.61 -11.40
N HIS A 106 23.25 -17.75 -11.07
CA HIS A 106 23.41 -18.34 -9.75
C HIS A 106 24.90 -18.56 -9.44
N GLY A 107 25.30 -18.11 -8.26
CA GLY A 107 26.66 -18.18 -7.73
C GLY A 107 27.65 -17.20 -8.34
N GLU A 108 27.19 -16.26 -9.17
CA GLU A 108 28.00 -15.13 -9.63
C GLU A 108 27.73 -13.91 -8.76
N SER A 109 28.74 -13.06 -8.59
CA SER A 109 28.59 -11.74 -7.99
C SER A 109 27.84 -10.79 -8.90
N GLY A 110 27.14 -9.81 -8.34
CA GLY A 110 26.58 -8.71 -9.13
C GLY A 110 25.61 -7.85 -8.35
N THR A 111 25.09 -6.83 -9.03
CA THR A 111 24.06 -5.94 -8.48
C THR A 111 22.69 -6.37 -8.95
N LEU A 112 21.77 -6.51 -8.01
CA LEU A 112 20.34 -6.68 -8.24
C LEU A 112 19.62 -5.39 -7.89
N ARG A 113 18.74 -4.96 -8.79
CA ARG A 113 17.70 -3.98 -8.49
C ARG A 113 16.35 -4.66 -8.49
N LEU A 114 15.56 -4.38 -7.48
CA LEU A 114 14.19 -4.83 -7.33
C LEU A 114 13.32 -3.62 -7.03
N GLU A 115 12.30 -3.43 -7.85
CA GLU A 115 11.20 -2.51 -7.56
C GLU A 115 9.93 -3.30 -7.37
N PHE A 116 9.18 -3.00 -6.31
CA PHE A 116 7.88 -3.60 -6.10
C PHE A 116 6.94 -2.67 -5.36
N TYR A 117 5.66 -2.97 -5.45
CA TYR A 117 4.65 -2.35 -4.59
C TYR A 117 3.81 -3.41 -3.91
N ILE A 118 3.26 -3.05 -2.76
CA ILE A 118 2.26 -3.84 -2.05
C ILE A 118 1.06 -2.97 -1.67
N THR A 119 -0.10 -3.60 -1.64
CA THR A 119 -1.31 -3.07 -1.02
C THR A 119 -1.37 -3.60 0.41
N VAL A 120 -1.54 -2.70 1.37
CA VAL A 120 -1.57 -3.03 2.80
C VAL A 120 -3.03 -3.21 3.24
N TYR A 121 -3.26 -4.17 4.12
CA TYR A 121 -4.59 -4.53 4.61
C TYR A 121 -4.63 -4.51 6.13
N ASP A 122 -5.55 -3.73 6.71
CA ASP A 122 -5.89 -3.85 8.14
C ASP A 122 -6.53 -5.22 8.43
N HIS A 123 -7.12 -5.84 7.38
CA HIS A 123 -7.59 -7.21 7.43
C HIS A 123 -7.49 -7.87 6.04
N ALA A 124 -6.58 -8.82 5.87
CA ALA A 124 -6.44 -9.65 4.67
C ALA A 124 -7.16 -11.00 4.86
N ASP A 125 -8.38 -11.12 4.33
CA ASP A 125 -9.14 -12.37 4.41
C ASP A 125 -8.61 -13.40 3.40
N PRO A 126 -8.35 -14.66 3.80
CA PRO A 126 -7.83 -15.68 2.91
C PRO A 126 -8.77 -16.03 1.74
N ARG A 127 -10.06 -15.69 1.85
CA ARG A 127 -11.08 -15.92 0.81
C ARG A 127 -11.08 -14.83 -0.27
N GLY A 128 -10.32 -13.75 -0.09
CA GLY A 128 -10.05 -12.77 -1.13
C GLY A 128 -10.38 -11.31 -0.78
N PRO A 129 -10.15 -10.39 -1.72
CA PRO A 129 -10.20 -8.95 -1.47
C PRO A 129 -11.60 -8.42 -1.12
N ALA A 130 -12.67 -9.08 -1.58
CA ALA A 130 -14.04 -8.64 -1.30
C ALA A 130 -14.44 -8.74 0.18
N LEU A 131 -13.70 -9.50 0.97
CA LEU A 131 -13.89 -9.67 2.42
C LEU A 131 -12.74 -9.04 3.22
N SER A 132 -11.85 -8.32 2.54
CA SER A 132 -10.66 -7.71 3.13
C SER A 132 -10.86 -6.20 3.31
N THR A 133 -10.18 -5.63 4.30
CA THR A 133 -10.15 -4.19 4.55
C THR A 133 -8.76 -3.69 4.20
N GLN A 134 -8.66 -2.91 3.14
CA GLN A 134 -7.41 -2.24 2.76
C GLN A 134 -7.15 -1.08 3.72
N SER A 135 -5.93 -1.00 4.27
CA SER A 135 -5.48 0.13 5.09
C SER A 135 -5.68 1.43 4.33
N GLN A 136 -6.16 2.49 4.95
CA GLN A 136 -6.27 3.81 4.32
C GLN A 136 -5.18 4.72 4.86
N PHE A 137 -4.19 5.04 4.02
CA PHE A 137 -3.08 5.89 4.43
C PHE A 137 -3.33 7.36 4.16
N GLU A 138 -3.08 8.17 5.18
CA GLU A 138 -3.05 9.61 5.16
C GLU A 138 -1.65 10.13 5.47
N GLU A 139 -1.44 11.40 5.14
CA GLU A 139 -0.19 12.07 5.45
C GLU A 139 0.03 12.14 6.97
N ASN A 140 1.25 11.83 7.41
CA ASN A 140 1.68 11.79 8.81
C ASN A 140 1.14 10.62 9.63
N ASP A 141 0.43 9.67 9.02
CA ASP A 141 0.06 8.42 9.70
C ASP A 141 1.30 7.67 10.20
N LEU A 142 1.10 6.93 11.30
CA LEU A 142 2.09 6.00 11.82
C LEU A 142 1.72 4.59 11.37
N ILE A 143 2.66 3.90 10.73
CA ILE A 143 2.56 2.50 10.36
C ILE A 143 3.65 1.68 11.04
N GLY A 144 3.42 0.39 11.21
CA GLY A 144 4.47 -0.56 11.54
C GLY A 144 5.18 -1.00 10.26
N LEU A 145 6.50 -0.83 10.20
CA LEU A 145 7.30 -1.30 9.06
C LEU A 145 8.66 -1.77 9.55
N SER A 146 9.09 -2.93 9.09
CA SER A 146 10.46 -3.40 9.26
C SER A 146 10.86 -4.28 8.08
N TRP A 147 12.15 -4.50 7.94
CA TRP A 147 12.69 -5.40 6.95
C TRP A 147 13.93 -6.12 7.49
N CYS A 148 14.22 -7.28 6.90
CA CYS A 148 15.50 -7.94 7.04
C CYS A 148 15.99 -8.51 5.71
N ILE A 149 17.27 -8.83 5.68
CA ILE A 149 17.95 -9.51 4.59
C ILE A 149 18.48 -10.83 5.16
N LEU A 150 18.15 -11.93 4.50
CA LEU A 150 18.76 -13.24 4.75
C LEU A 150 19.61 -13.55 3.52
N GLU A 151 20.91 -13.64 3.72
CA GLU A 151 21.86 -13.98 2.67
C GLU A 151 22.24 -15.47 2.79
N TYR A 152 22.13 -16.18 1.69
CA TYR A 152 22.33 -17.61 1.56
C TYR A 152 23.53 -17.92 0.67
N ASP A 153 24.71 -17.93 1.29
CA ASP A 153 25.90 -18.46 0.66
C ASP A 153 25.95 -20.00 0.67
N ASN A 154 26.41 -20.56 -0.46
CA ASN A 154 27.07 -21.87 -0.53
C ASN A 154 26.21 -23.14 -0.30
N GLU A 155 24.97 -23.18 -0.81
CA GLU A 155 24.10 -24.38 -0.83
C GLU A 155 23.77 -25.01 0.55
N GLU A 156 24.07 -24.33 1.66
CA GLU A 156 23.68 -24.77 2.99
C GLU A 156 22.19 -24.54 3.27
N ASP A 157 21.58 -25.35 4.14
CA ASP A 157 20.15 -25.21 4.51
C ASP A 157 19.92 -24.07 5.53
N ARG A 158 20.89 -23.16 5.72
CA ARG A 158 20.83 -22.01 6.65
C ARG A 158 21.49 -20.79 6.02
N PHE A 159 20.91 -19.61 6.29
CA PHE A 159 21.47 -18.33 5.88
C PHE A 159 22.81 -18.08 6.61
N HIS A 160 23.74 -17.46 5.90
CA HIS A 160 25.06 -17.10 6.40
C HIS A 160 25.00 -15.78 7.21
N SER A 161 24.23 -14.79 6.76
CA SER A 161 24.06 -13.53 7.47
C SER A 161 22.61 -13.06 7.55
N PHE A 162 22.31 -12.29 8.61
CA PHE A 162 21.01 -11.69 8.87
C PHE A 162 21.19 -10.21 9.22
N MET A 163 20.66 -9.33 8.39
CA MET A 163 20.64 -7.90 8.64
C MET A 163 19.20 -7.44 8.80
N ASN A 164 18.90 -6.56 9.74
CA ASN A 164 17.54 -6.06 9.91
C ASN A 164 17.50 -4.60 10.37
N LEU A 165 16.36 -3.98 10.10
CA LEU A 165 16.06 -2.61 10.51
C LEU A 165 15.65 -2.50 11.99
N ALA A 166 14.96 -3.52 12.51
CA ALA A 166 14.37 -3.48 13.84
C ALA A 166 15.40 -3.69 14.96
N HIS A 167 15.11 -3.19 16.15
CA HIS A 167 15.91 -3.50 17.35
C HIS A 167 15.71 -4.93 17.86
N ASP A 168 14.65 -5.60 17.39
CA ASP A 168 14.27 -6.96 17.79
C ASP A 168 13.99 -7.79 16.54
N THR A 169 14.66 -8.94 16.41
CA THR A 169 14.49 -9.85 15.27
C THR A 169 13.17 -10.61 15.33
N GLU A 170 12.45 -10.58 16.46
CA GLU A 170 11.05 -11.05 16.57
C GLU A 170 10.09 -10.29 15.65
N MET A 171 10.52 -9.20 15.00
CA MET A 171 9.74 -8.46 14.00
C MET A 171 9.22 -9.32 12.84
N ILE A 172 9.93 -10.38 12.45
CA ILE A 172 9.45 -11.34 11.43
C ILE A 172 8.35 -12.27 11.95
N ARG A 173 8.23 -12.36 13.29
CA ARG A 173 7.32 -13.28 13.99
C ARG A 173 6.07 -12.58 14.50
N ASN A 174 6.17 -11.32 14.91
CA ASN A 174 5.05 -10.54 15.45
C ASN A 174 5.12 -9.06 15.06
N ALA A 175 4.03 -8.53 14.50
CA ALA A 175 3.88 -7.16 14.04
C ALA A 175 4.03 -6.12 15.17
N SER A 176 3.75 -6.49 16.41
CA SER A 176 3.95 -5.60 17.57
C SER A 176 5.41 -5.27 17.86
N ARG A 177 6.35 -5.90 17.14
CA ARG A 177 7.81 -5.66 17.24
C ARG A 177 8.35 -4.78 16.10
N LEU A 178 7.48 -4.31 15.20
CA LEU A 178 7.89 -3.47 14.08
C LEU A 178 8.33 -2.08 14.54
N CYS A 179 9.26 -1.49 13.80
CA CYS A 179 9.56 -0.07 13.92
C CYS A 179 8.37 0.77 13.47
N ALA A 180 8.11 1.86 14.20
CA ALA A 180 7.11 2.84 13.79
C ALA A 180 7.69 3.76 12.71
N PHE A 181 7.02 3.85 11.56
CA PHE A 181 7.34 4.76 10.47
C PHE A 181 6.24 5.79 10.34
N ARG A 182 6.63 7.06 10.24
CA ARG A 182 5.70 8.13 9.90
C ARG A 182 5.68 8.32 8.39
N LEU A 183 4.50 8.19 7.79
CA LEU A 183 4.31 8.48 6.37
C LEU A 183 4.53 9.98 6.13
N ALA A 184 5.60 10.31 5.43
CA ALA A 184 5.89 11.71 5.11
C ALA A 184 4.93 12.23 4.04
N PRO A 185 4.63 13.54 4.04
CA PRO A 185 4.08 14.20 2.85
C PRO A 185 4.87 13.83 1.60
N LEU A 186 4.18 13.89 0.46
CA LEU A 186 4.88 14.01 -0.81
C LEU A 186 5.83 15.20 -0.71
N GLU A 187 7.13 14.94 -0.89
CA GLU A 187 8.13 16.00 -0.75
C GLU A 187 7.77 17.18 -1.64
N ALA A 188 7.86 18.40 -1.11
CA ALA A 188 7.39 19.61 -1.80
C ALA A 188 7.97 19.76 -3.22
N ARG A 189 9.19 19.25 -3.47
CA ARG A 189 9.82 19.26 -4.80
C ARG A 189 9.10 18.42 -5.86
N PHE A 190 8.28 17.45 -5.45
CA PHE A 190 7.50 16.59 -6.33
C PHE A 190 6.03 16.99 -6.41
N ARG A 191 5.61 18.02 -5.67
CA ARG A 191 4.23 18.50 -5.65
C ARG A 191 4.12 19.85 -6.36
N ALA A 192 3.02 20.07 -7.07
CA ALA A 192 2.71 21.40 -7.54
C ALA A 192 2.49 22.33 -6.32
N PRO A 193 2.92 23.61 -6.37
CA PRO A 193 2.73 24.55 -5.27
C PRO A 193 1.24 24.75 -4.92
N LEU A 194 0.38 24.68 -5.94
CA LEU A 194 -1.08 24.75 -5.83
C LEU A 194 -1.68 23.67 -6.72
N GLU A 195 -2.57 22.84 -6.18
CA GLU A 195 -3.19 21.71 -6.90
C GLU A 195 -4.69 21.64 -6.58
N ALA A 196 -5.53 21.74 -7.60
CA ALA A 196 -6.97 21.59 -7.48
C ALA A 196 -7.34 20.13 -7.33
N ASN A 197 -8.12 19.82 -6.30
CA ASN A 197 -8.69 18.49 -6.15
C ASN A 197 -10.00 18.57 -5.37
N TRP A 198 -10.87 17.59 -5.57
CA TRP A 198 -12.17 17.57 -4.91
C TRP A 198 -12.85 16.20 -4.93
N SER A 199 -13.81 16.02 -4.04
CA SER A 199 -14.71 14.87 -3.97
C SER A 199 -16.16 15.33 -3.85
N PHE A 200 -17.10 14.38 -3.91
CA PHE A 200 -18.51 14.65 -3.73
C PHE A 200 -19.21 13.47 -3.04
N SER A 201 -20.35 13.74 -2.42
CA SER A 201 -21.25 12.73 -1.88
C SER A 201 -22.69 13.06 -2.24
N ASN A 202 -23.49 12.03 -2.50
CA ASN A 202 -24.91 12.19 -2.78
C ASN A 202 -25.67 12.30 -1.45
N LEU A 203 -26.22 13.48 -1.15
CA LEU A 203 -26.96 13.71 0.09
C LEU A 203 -28.39 13.17 0.01
N GLN A 204 -29.07 13.45 -1.11
CA GLN A 204 -30.45 13.05 -1.35
C GLN A 204 -30.63 12.76 -2.85
N ASN A 205 -30.57 11.47 -3.20
CA ASN A 205 -30.50 11.04 -4.59
C ASN A 205 -31.80 11.38 -5.34
N ASP A 206 -32.94 11.18 -4.69
CA ASP A 206 -34.28 11.54 -5.19
C ASP A 206 -34.46 13.03 -5.45
N LYS A 207 -33.70 13.88 -4.74
CA LYS A 207 -33.72 15.34 -4.90
C LYS A 207 -32.57 15.88 -5.73
N ARG A 208 -31.66 15.01 -6.20
CA ARG A 208 -30.44 15.36 -6.93
C ARG A 208 -29.57 16.38 -6.18
N LEU A 209 -29.47 16.19 -4.86
CA LEU A 209 -28.74 17.07 -3.97
C LEU A 209 -27.36 16.48 -3.67
N ILE A 210 -26.31 17.17 -4.10
CA ILE A 210 -24.92 16.72 -4.02
C ILE A 210 -24.14 17.68 -3.14
N ALA A 211 -23.35 17.15 -2.20
CA ALA A 211 -22.36 17.91 -1.45
C ALA A 211 -21.00 17.75 -2.12
N PHE A 212 -20.35 18.86 -2.44
CA PHE A 212 -18.99 18.91 -2.96
C PHE A 212 -18.02 19.28 -1.86
N GLN A 213 -16.83 18.66 -1.88
CA GLN A 213 -15.79 18.91 -0.91
C GLN A 213 -14.48 19.24 -1.62
N ASP A 214 -13.97 20.47 -1.42
CA ASP A 214 -12.60 20.83 -1.75
C ASP A 214 -11.59 19.92 -1.02
N GLN A 215 -10.64 19.39 -1.79
CA GLN A 215 -9.50 18.60 -1.33
C GLN A 215 -8.19 19.16 -1.92
N SER A 216 -8.22 20.43 -2.34
CA SER A 216 -7.09 21.09 -2.98
C SER A 216 -5.92 21.25 -2.02
N TYR A 217 -4.72 21.34 -2.58
CA TYR A 217 -3.48 21.57 -1.86
C TYR A 217 -2.87 22.94 -2.21
N GLY A 218 -2.14 23.49 -1.24
CA GLY A 218 -1.48 24.79 -1.32
C GLY A 218 -2.26 25.90 -0.62
N ASP A 219 -1.75 27.13 -0.68
CA ASP A 219 -2.41 28.31 -0.12
C ASP A 219 -3.54 28.80 -1.04
N VAL A 220 -4.72 28.18 -0.93
CA VAL A 220 -5.92 28.53 -1.72
C VAL A 220 -6.61 29.77 -1.15
N ARG A 221 -6.91 30.75 -2.01
CA ARG A 221 -7.55 32.02 -1.65
C ARG A 221 -8.94 32.23 -2.27
N SER A 222 -9.28 31.50 -3.32
CA SER A 222 -10.62 31.54 -3.91
C SER A 222 -10.95 30.26 -4.67
N TRP A 223 -12.23 29.87 -4.64
CA TRP A 223 -12.80 28.73 -5.34
C TRP A 223 -13.82 29.21 -6.38
N HIS A 224 -13.91 28.48 -7.48
CA HIS A 224 -14.96 28.64 -8.48
C HIS A 224 -15.37 27.28 -9.01
N TRP A 225 -16.59 26.89 -8.70
CA TRP A 225 -17.23 25.67 -9.16
C TRP A 225 -18.08 25.96 -10.39
N ASP A 226 -17.90 25.16 -11.43
CA ASP A 226 -18.83 25.00 -12.54
C ASP A 226 -19.43 23.60 -12.44
N PHE A 227 -20.73 23.51 -12.21
CA PHE A 227 -21.42 22.24 -11.99
C PHE A 227 -21.80 21.53 -13.29
N GLY A 228 -21.55 22.13 -14.45
CA GLY A 228 -21.84 21.57 -15.77
C GLY A 228 -23.31 21.69 -16.21
N ASP A 229 -24.19 22.24 -15.37
CA ASP A 229 -25.60 22.53 -15.67
C ASP A 229 -25.86 24.02 -15.94
N GLY A 230 -24.79 24.81 -16.06
CA GLY A 230 -24.83 26.26 -16.23
C GLY A 230 -24.87 27.07 -14.92
N SER A 231 -24.96 26.41 -13.77
CA SER A 231 -24.83 27.06 -12.46
C SER A 231 -23.40 26.98 -11.91
N THR A 232 -23.08 27.88 -10.99
CA THR A 232 -21.73 28.01 -10.41
C THR A 232 -21.79 28.32 -8.92
N SER A 233 -20.67 28.13 -8.21
CA SER A 233 -20.50 28.56 -6.81
C SER A 233 -19.08 29.07 -6.54
N THR A 234 -18.93 29.91 -5.51
CA THR A 234 -17.62 30.35 -4.99
C THR A 234 -17.35 29.85 -3.57
N GLU A 235 -18.25 29.04 -3.01
CA GLU A 235 -18.04 28.41 -1.71
C GLU A 235 -16.95 27.33 -1.81
N GLN A 236 -16.20 27.13 -0.72
CA GLN A 236 -15.18 26.08 -0.67
C GLN A 236 -15.82 24.68 -0.72
N HIS A 237 -16.92 24.47 0.00
CA HIS A 237 -17.64 23.19 0.07
C HIS A 237 -19.14 23.38 -0.25
N PRO A 238 -19.53 23.59 -1.52
CA PRO A 238 -20.90 23.91 -1.86
C PRO A 238 -21.81 22.67 -1.79
N ILE A 239 -23.07 22.90 -1.48
CA ILE A 239 -24.16 21.95 -1.74
C ILE A 239 -24.91 22.44 -2.98
N HIS A 240 -25.04 21.59 -3.98
CA HIS A 240 -25.73 21.91 -5.24
C HIS A 240 -26.89 20.97 -5.50
N ARG A 241 -27.96 21.51 -6.10
CA ARG A 241 -29.14 20.75 -6.51
C ARG A 241 -29.31 20.83 -8.01
N TYR A 242 -29.22 19.70 -8.69
CA TYR A 242 -29.47 19.62 -10.12
C TYR A 242 -30.97 19.66 -10.44
N ALA A 243 -31.34 20.46 -11.43
CA ALA A 243 -32.73 20.62 -11.86
C ALA A 243 -33.27 19.44 -12.69
N SER A 244 -32.38 18.69 -13.33
CA SER A 244 -32.70 17.58 -14.23
C SER A 244 -31.81 16.37 -13.96
N PRO A 245 -32.21 15.16 -14.38
CA PRO A 245 -31.31 14.01 -14.47
C PRO A 245 -30.17 14.28 -15.46
N GLY A 246 -29.01 13.68 -15.27
CA GLY A 246 -27.89 13.84 -16.19
C GLY A 246 -26.56 13.33 -15.67
N GLU A 247 -25.58 13.36 -16.57
CA GLU A 247 -24.17 13.10 -16.31
C GLU A 247 -23.41 14.41 -16.46
N TRP A 248 -22.74 14.86 -15.41
CA TRP A 248 -22.23 16.23 -15.33
C TRP A 248 -20.71 16.28 -15.43
N VAL A 249 -20.20 17.27 -16.16
CA VAL A 249 -18.78 17.65 -16.13
C VAL A 249 -18.63 18.75 -15.09
N VAL A 250 -18.17 18.38 -13.90
CA VAL A 250 -17.98 19.34 -12.79
C VAL A 250 -16.53 19.77 -12.76
N THR A 251 -16.30 21.06 -12.56
CA THR A 251 -14.97 21.67 -12.56
C THR A 251 -14.79 22.58 -11.36
N LEU A 252 -13.76 22.32 -10.56
CA LEU A 252 -13.28 23.25 -9.54
C LEU A 252 -12.06 23.99 -10.08
N SER A 253 -12.12 25.32 -10.12
CA SER A 253 -10.97 26.19 -10.34
C SER A 253 -10.58 26.89 -9.04
N ILE A 254 -9.29 26.87 -8.70
CA ILE A 254 -8.75 27.52 -7.51
C ILE A 254 -7.73 28.59 -7.88
N LYS A 255 -7.51 29.54 -6.97
CA LYS A 255 -6.45 30.55 -7.09
C LYS A 255 -5.83 30.81 -5.73
N GLY A 256 -4.51 30.93 -5.71
CA GLY A 256 -3.69 31.27 -4.55
C GLY A 256 -2.57 32.26 -4.91
N PRO A 257 -1.71 32.63 -3.96
CA PRO A 257 -0.52 33.44 -4.23
C PRO A 257 0.45 32.76 -5.20
N GLU A 258 0.50 31.43 -5.17
CA GLU A 258 1.41 30.62 -5.97
C GLU A 258 0.87 30.29 -7.37
N GLY A 259 -0.35 30.72 -7.71
CA GLY A 259 -0.90 30.58 -9.05
C GLY A 259 -2.39 30.24 -9.09
N ARG A 260 -2.75 29.44 -10.09
CA ARG A 260 -4.11 28.93 -10.31
C ARG A 260 -4.00 27.50 -10.78
N ASP A 261 -4.98 26.69 -10.39
CA ASP A 261 -5.14 25.36 -10.92
C ASP A 261 -6.62 25.02 -11.10
N ARG A 262 -6.92 23.96 -11.85
CA ARG A 262 -8.28 23.52 -12.12
C ARG A 262 -8.36 22.01 -12.29
N HIS A 263 -9.36 21.40 -11.67
CA HIS A 263 -9.64 19.97 -11.77
C HIS A 263 -11.08 19.71 -12.23
N SER A 264 -11.23 18.97 -13.33
CA SER A 264 -12.53 18.55 -13.85
C SER A 264 -12.70 17.04 -13.68
N LYS A 265 -13.88 16.60 -13.25
CA LYS A 265 -14.31 15.19 -13.32
C LYS A 265 -15.46 15.09 -14.30
N VAL A 266 -15.35 14.15 -15.24
CA VAL A 266 -16.25 14.01 -16.38
C VAL A 266 -17.21 12.87 -16.08
N TRP A 267 -18.49 13.20 -15.89
CA TRP A 267 -19.59 12.24 -15.70
C TRP A 267 -19.51 11.38 -14.43
N ASP A 268 -18.57 11.65 -13.52
CA ASP A 268 -18.56 11.05 -12.18
C ASP A 268 -19.81 11.42 -11.38
N VAL A 269 -20.27 12.66 -11.51
CA VAL A 269 -21.50 13.13 -10.88
C VAL A 269 -22.67 12.79 -11.79
N VAL A 270 -23.45 11.79 -11.38
CA VAL A 270 -24.66 11.34 -12.08
C VAL A 270 -25.88 11.59 -11.19
N THR A 271 -26.91 12.18 -11.76
CA THR A 271 -28.17 12.44 -11.05
C THR A 271 -29.35 11.74 -11.74
N PRO A 272 -30.25 11.08 -10.98
CA PRO A 272 -31.39 10.34 -11.51
C PRO A 272 -32.56 11.22 -11.97
#